data_AF-A0A0F6EPW6-F1
#
_entry.id   AF-A0A0F6EPW6-F1
#
_cell.length_a   1.000
_cell.length_b   1.000
_cell.length_c   1.000
_cell.angle_alpha   90.00
_cell.angle_beta   90.00
_cell.angle_gamma   90.00
#
_symmetry.space_group_name_H-M   'P 1'
#
loop_
_entity.id
_entity.type
_entity.pdbx_description
1 polymer ?
#
loop_
_entity_poly.entity_id
_entity_poly.type
_entity_poly.pdbx_seq_one_letter_code
_entity_poly.pdbx_strand_id
1 'polypeptide(L)'
;MGWEYGIKVANVKDIKALMERLAEALPRIDGYRMQRDEDGFVLLQNNSDWPEALQISLEEARNIEDLEDDEPYIYCLFHIGGGDAMRLREGMCRVLEEEKCAADWFEL
;
A
#
# COMPACT_ATOMS: atom_id res chain seq x y z
N MET A 1 0.51 2.07 -17.61
CA MET A 1 1.31 1.10 -16.83
C MET A 1 1.26 1.59 -15.41
N GLY A 2 0.85 0.74 -14.47
CA GLY A 2 0.84 1.09 -13.06
C GLY A 2 2.26 1.17 -12.49
N TRP A 3 2.39 1.67 -11.28
CA TRP A 3 3.64 1.58 -10.52
C TRP A 3 3.48 0.54 -9.42
N GLU A 4 4.42 -0.39 -9.39
CA GLU A 4 4.42 -1.54 -8.49
C GLU A 4 5.58 -1.37 -7.50
N TYR A 5 5.25 -1.39 -6.22
CA TYR A 5 6.21 -1.20 -5.15
C TYR A 5 5.96 -2.22 -4.05
N GLY A 6 7.02 -2.60 -3.37
CA GLY A 6 6.94 -3.22 -2.06
C GLY A 6 7.44 -2.29 -0.97
N ILE A 7 6.93 -2.51 0.24
CA ILE A 7 7.39 -1.84 1.45
C ILE A 7 7.84 -2.91 2.43
N LYS A 8 9.14 -2.99 2.65
CA LYS A 8 9.73 -3.78 3.71
C LYS A 8 9.53 -3.03 5.01
N VAL A 9 8.82 -3.63 5.97
CA VAL A 9 8.55 -2.97 7.25
C VAL A 9 9.18 -3.75 8.39
N ALA A 10 10.28 -3.21 8.93
CA ALA A 10 10.94 -3.76 10.10
C ALA A 10 10.34 -3.18 11.39
N ASN A 11 10.48 -3.95 12.48
CA ASN A 11 10.04 -3.60 13.83
C ASN A 11 8.51 -3.43 14.01
N VAL A 12 7.71 -4.04 13.15
CA VAL A 12 6.26 -4.07 13.29
C VAL A 12 5.86 -5.26 14.16
N LYS A 13 5.21 -4.97 15.29
CA LYS A 13 4.66 -6.01 16.17
C LYS A 13 3.42 -6.67 15.59
N ASP A 14 2.65 -5.92 14.80
CA ASP A 14 1.40 -6.36 14.20
C ASP A 14 1.21 -5.68 12.83
N ILE A 15 1.47 -6.43 11.76
CA ILE A 15 1.38 -5.90 10.40
C ILE A 15 -0.07 -5.70 9.95
N LYS A 16 -1.03 -6.45 10.51
CA LYS A 16 -2.45 -6.26 10.22
C LYS A 16 -2.95 -4.93 10.81
N ALA A 17 -2.55 -4.60 12.04
CA ALA A 17 -2.84 -3.29 12.63
C ALA A 17 -2.24 -2.14 11.81
N LEU A 18 -1.02 -2.31 11.27
CA LEU A 18 -0.42 -1.32 10.37
C LEU A 18 -1.23 -1.14 9.09
N MET A 19 -1.70 -2.24 8.48
CA MET A 19 -2.56 -2.20 7.30
C MET A 19 -3.87 -1.46 7.53
N GLU A 20 -4.52 -1.68 8.68
CA GLU A 20 -5.72 -0.92 9.06
C GLU A 20 -5.44 0.58 9.16
N ARG A 21 -4.31 0.96 9.76
CA ARG A 21 -3.92 2.37 9.89
C ARG A 21 -3.56 3.01 8.56
N LEU A 22 -2.91 2.27 7.66
CA LEU A 22 -2.68 2.71 6.28
C LEU A 22 -4.02 3.01 5.59
N ALA A 23 -4.98 2.08 5.69
CA ALA A 23 -6.31 2.26 5.12
C ALA A 23 -7.05 3.47 5.70
N GLU A 24 -6.93 3.75 6.99
CA GLU A 24 -7.59 4.90 7.63
C GLU A 24 -6.95 6.25 7.32
N ALA A 25 -5.63 6.26 7.09
CA ALA A 25 -4.89 7.50 6.82
C ALA A 25 -4.93 7.92 5.35
N LEU A 26 -5.32 7.02 4.44
CA LEU A 26 -5.48 7.40 3.05
C LEU A 26 -6.50 8.56 2.94
N PRO A 27 -6.15 9.64 2.22
CA PRO A 27 -7.03 10.77 2.07
C PRO A 27 -8.36 10.32 1.46
N ARG A 28 -9.48 10.84 1.99
CA ARG A 28 -10.76 10.73 1.30
C ARG A 28 -10.70 11.58 0.05
N ILE A 29 -10.62 10.91 -1.10
CA ILE A 29 -10.64 11.57 -2.41
C ILE A 29 -12.04 11.38 -3.00
N ASP A 30 -12.68 12.48 -3.38
CA ASP A 30 -13.98 12.43 -4.05
C ASP A 30 -13.87 11.62 -5.34
N GLY A 31 -14.88 10.78 -5.58
CA GLY A 31 -14.85 9.88 -6.72
C GLY A 31 -14.12 8.56 -6.47
N TYR A 32 -13.58 8.32 -5.27
CA TYR A 32 -13.02 7.03 -4.88
C TYR A 32 -13.80 6.41 -3.72
N ARG A 33 -13.76 5.07 -3.62
CA ARG A 33 -14.28 4.28 -2.52
C ARG A 33 -13.26 3.22 -2.12
N MET A 34 -13.14 2.94 -0.84
CA MET A 34 -12.26 1.90 -0.33
C MET A 34 -13.03 0.60 -0.13
N GLN A 35 -12.44 -0.51 -0.58
CA GLN A 35 -12.88 -1.88 -0.30
C GLN A 35 -11.77 -2.58 0.49
N ARG A 36 -12.12 -3.23 1.60
CA ARG A 36 -11.16 -3.93 2.47
C ARG A 36 -11.35 -5.44 2.35
N ASP A 37 -10.27 -6.18 2.46
CA ASP A 37 -10.23 -7.63 2.58
C ASP A 37 -9.38 -8.05 3.80
N GLU A 38 -9.16 -9.35 4.00
CA GLU A 38 -8.53 -9.89 5.22
C GLU A 38 -7.04 -9.53 5.34
N ASP A 39 -6.38 -9.34 4.20
CA ASP A 39 -4.93 -9.16 4.10
C ASP A 39 -4.56 -7.85 3.39
N GLY A 40 -5.53 -6.94 3.18
CA GLY A 40 -5.34 -5.77 2.34
C GLY A 40 -6.56 -4.89 2.14
N PHE A 41 -6.43 -4.00 1.16
CA PHE A 41 -7.51 -3.13 0.71
C PHE A 41 -7.22 -2.57 -0.69
N VAL A 42 -8.30 -2.20 -1.37
CA VAL A 42 -8.28 -1.62 -2.71
C VAL A 42 -9.04 -0.31 -2.70
N LEU A 43 -8.45 0.73 -3.29
CA LEU A 43 -9.11 1.99 -3.59
C LEU A 43 -9.66 1.94 -5.02
N LEU A 44 -10.98 2.06 -5.15
CA LEU A 44 -11.73 1.99 -6.40
C LEU A 44 -12.22 3.38 -6.82
N GLN A 45 -11.95 3.79 -8.05
CA GLN A 45 -12.58 4.90 -8.75
C GLN A 45 -14.05 4.55 -9.06
N ASN A 46 -14.93 5.46 -8.71
CA ASN A 46 -16.34 5.41 -9.04
C ASN A 46 -16.52 5.62 -10.55
N ASN A 47 -17.41 4.84 -11.17
CA ASN A 47 -17.80 4.98 -12.57
C ASN A 47 -16.65 4.84 -13.60
N SER A 48 -15.64 4.01 -13.29
CA SER A 48 -14.57 3.66 -14.22
C SER A 48 -14.67 2.20 -14.65
N ASP A 49 -14.40 1.91 -15.93
CA ASP A 49 -14.26 0.55 -16.45
C ASP A 49 -13.03 -0.17 -15.87
N TRP A 50 -12.05 0.61 -15.39
CA TRP A 50 -10.89 0.15 -14.62
C TRP A 50 -10.91 0.87 -13.28
N PRO A 51 -11.69 0.36 -12.31
CA PRO A 51 -11.95 1.09 -11.09
C PRO A 51 -10.75 1.07 -10.16
N GLU A 52 -9.93 0.03 -10.16
CA GLU A 52 -8.79 -0.08 -9.25
C GLU A 52 -7.80 1.06 -9.49
N ALA A 53 -7.56 1.86 -8.45
CA ALA A 53 -6.63 2.97 -8.45
C ALA A 53 -5.37 2.63 -7.64
N LEU A 54 -5.58 1.96 -6.53
CA LEU A 54 -4.53 1.51 -5.63
C LEU A 54 -4.96 0.17 -5.04
N GLN A 55 -4.10 -0.83 -5.13
CA GLN A 55 -4.22 -2.08 -4.38
C GLN A 55 -3.07 -2.15 -3.38
N ILE A 56 -3.39 -2.54 -2.15
CA ILE A 56 -2.41 -2.79 -1.09
C ILE A 56 -2.74 -4.13 -0.45
N SER A 57 -1.77 -5.03 -0.40
CA SER A 57 -1.92 -6.35 0.24
C SER A 57 -0.66 -6.71 1.02
N LEU A 58 -0.81 -7.62 1.97
CA LEU A 58 0.29 -8.30 2.62
C LEU A 58 0.68 -9.51 1.77
N GLU A 59 1.93 -9.58 1.35
CA GLU A 59 2.47 -10.66 0.53
C GLU A 59 3.71 -11.27 1.19
N GLU A 60 4.05 -12.50 0.78
CA GLU A 60 5.28 -13.18 1.17
C GLU A 60 6.28 -13.13 0.01
N ALA A 61 7.50 -12.70 0.30
CA ALA A 61 8.52 -12.56 -0.72
C ALA A 61 8.91 -13.92 -1.33
N ARG A 62 9.04 -13.95 -2.66
CA ARG A 62 9.57 -15.11 -3.39
C ARG A 62 10.44 -14.63 -4.55
N ASN A 63 11.75 -14.88 -4.48
CA ASN A 63 12.73 -14.39 -5.45
C ASN A 63 12.70 -12.86 -5.65
N ILE A 64 12.46 -12.08 -4.57
CA ILE A 64 12.55 -10.62 -4.61
C ILE A 64 13.94 -10.20 -4.13
N GLU A 65 14.60 -9.33 -4.88
CA GLU A 65 15.91 -8.78 -4.49
C GLU A 65 15.79 -8.05 -3.14
N ASP A 66 16.77 -8.25 -2.25
CA ASP A 66 16.84 -7.65 -0.90
C ASP A 66 15.77 -8.10 0.13
N LEU A 67 15.01 -9.16 -0.17
CA LEU A 67 14.12 -9.84 0.78
C LEU A 67 14.47 -11.32 0.93
N GLU A 68 14.33 -11.85 2.15
CA GLU A 68 14.40 -13.31 2.35
C GLU A 68 13.13 -13.97 1.82
N ASP A 69 13.24 -15.20 1.30
CA ASP A 69 12.05 -15.95 0.90
C ASP A 69 11.12 -16.15 2.12
N ASP A 70 9.82 -16.04 1.88
CA ASP A 70 8.75 -16.05 2.88
C ASP A 70 8.76 -14.84 3.85
N GLU A 71 9.63 -13.84 3.64
CA GLU A 71 9.61 -12.59 4.40
C GLU A 71 8.35 -11.77 4.04
N PRO A 72 7.51 -11.37 5.03
CA PRO A 72 6.32 -10.60 4.75
C PRO A 72 6.66 -9.15 4.37
N TYR A 73 6.02 -8.63 3.34
CA TYR A 73 6.12 -7.24 2.92
C TYR A 73 4.76 -6.69 2.50
N ILE A 74 4.61 -5.37 2.52
CA ILE A 74 3.39 -4.72 2.03
C ILE A 74 3.56 -4.47 0.53
N TYR A 75 2.74 -5.14 -0.27
CA TYR A 75 2.63 -4.91 -1.70
C TYR A 75 1.76 -3.70 -2.00
N CYS A 76 2.16 -2.89 -2.98
CA CYS A 76 1.47 -1.67 -3.39
C CYS A 76 1.44 -1.56 -4.92
N LEU A 77 0.25 -1.59 -5.52
CA LEU A 77 0.05 -1.41 -6.95
C LEU A 77 -0.79 -0.16 -7.24
N PHE A 78 -0.16 0.85 -7.83
CA PHE A 78 -0.79 2.08 -8.24
C PHE A 78 -1.21 1.98 -9.71
N HIS A 79 -2.51 1.89 -9.98
CA HIS A 79 -3.06 1.92 -11.33
C HIS A 79 -3.27 3.34 -11.88
N ILE A 80 -3.19 4.35 -11.00
CA ILE A 80 -3.22 5.77 -11.34
C ILE A 80 -1.85 6.41 -11.17
N GLY A 81 -1.61 7.50 -11.91
CA GLY A 81 -0.41 8.33 -11.79
C GLY A 81 -0.74 9.77 -11.41
N GLY A 82 0.27 10.63 -11.39
CA GLY A 82 0.09 12.07 -11.16
C GLY A 82 -0.22 12.43 -9.70
N GLY A 83 -0.95 13.54 -9.50
CA GLY A 83 -1.12 14.15 -8.18
C GLY A 83 -1.87 13.28 -7.17
N ASP A 84 -2.84 12.48 -7.62
CA ASP A 84 -3.59 11.59 -6.73
C ASP A 84 -2.71 10.43 -6.24
N ALA A 85 -1.93 9.82 -7.14
CA ALA A 85 -0.95 8.80 -6.76
C ALA A 85 0.10 9.33 -5.77
N MET A 86 0.59 10.56 -5.98
CA MET A 86 1.50 11.22 -5.03
C MET A 86 0.86 11.42 -3.66
N ARG A 87 -0.38 11.93 -3.60
CA ARG A 87 -1.09 12.15 -2.32
C ARG A 87 -1.33 10.86 -1.56
N LEU A 88 -1.67 9.78 -2.27
CA LEU A 88 -1.85 8.46 -1.66
C LEU A 88 -0.53 7.97 -1.05
N ARG A 89 0.58 8.04 -1.81
CA ARG A 89 1.91 7.66 -1.32
C ARG A 89 2.35 8.52 -0.12
N GLU A 90 2.16 9.84 -0.18
CA GLU A 90 2.47 10.74 0.94
C GLU A 90 1.69 10.39 2.21
N GLY A 91 0.41 10.03 2.06
CA GLY A 91 -0.42 9.54 3.18
C GLY A 91 0.15 8.27 3.82
N MET A 92 0.61 7.32 3.00
CA MET A 92 1.24 6.08 3.47
C MET A 92 2.58 6.34 4.18
N CYS A 93 3.46 7.14 3.58
CA CYS A 93 4.74 7.51 4.19
C CYS A 93 4.53 8.14 5.57
N ARG A 94 3.55 9.04 5.69
CA ARG A 94 3.22 9.67 6.97
C ARG A 94 2.81 8.68 8.05
N VAL A 95 2.00 7.66 7.72
CA VAL A 95 1.64 6.61 8.69
C VAL A 95 2.85 5.83 9.15
N LEU A 96 3.71 5.43 8.21
CA LEU A 96 4.91 4.65 8.50
C LEU A 96 5.86 5.45 9.43
N GLU A 97 5.98 6.75 9.21
CA GLU A 97 6.73 7.66 10.08
C GLU A 97 6.07 7.83 11.46
N GLU A 98 4.74 8.03 11.53
CA GLU A 98 4.00 8.16 12.79
C GLU A 98 4.09 6.90 13.65
N GLU A 99 4.12 5.72 13.02
CA GLU A 99 4.34 4.42 13.65
C GLU A 99 5.78 4.13 14.03
N LYS A 100 6.71 5.02 13.65
CA LYS A 100 8.16 4.83 13.82
C LYS A 100 8.62 3.49 13.26
N CYS A 101 7.95 3.04 12.20
CA CYS A 101 8.34 1.86 11.45
C CYS A 101 9.59 2.19 10.64
N ALA A 102 10.56 1.28 10.68
CA ALA A 102 11.63 1.32 9.68
C ALA A 102 11.02 0.73 8.40
N ALA A 103 10.65 1.60 7.46
CA ALA A 103 9.96 1.23 6.23
C ALA A 103 10.81 1.59 5.01
N ASP A 104 11.23 0.58 4.27
CA ASP A 104 12.03 0.72 3.06
C ASP A 104 11.18 0.39 1.84
N TRP A 105 11.05 1.34 0.93
CA TRP A 105 10.32 1.19 -0.32
C TRP A 105 11.24 0.65 -1.41
N PHE A 106 10.78 -0.33 -2.18
CA PHE A 106 11.50 -0.90 -3.31
C PHE A 106 10.56 -1.11 -4.51
N GLU A 107 11.12 -1.10 -5.72
CA GLU A 107 10.39 -1.36 -6.97
C GLU A 107 10.31 -2.88 -7.22
N LEU A 108 9.20 -3.32 -7.82
CA LEU A 108 8.91 -4.71 -8.16
C LEU A 108 8.81 -4.93 -9.68
#